data_AF-A0A7W0HH99-F1
#
_entry.id   AF-A0A7W0HH99-F1
#
_cell.length_a   1.000
_cell.length_b   1.000
_cell.length_c   1.000
_cell.angle_alpha   90.00
_cell.angle_beta   90.00
_cell.angle_gamma   90.00
#
_symmetry.space_group_name_H-M   'P 1'
#
loop_
_entity.id
_entity.type
_entity.pdbx_description
1 polymer ?
#
loop_
_entity_poly.entity_id
_entity_poly.type
_entity_poly.pdbx_seq_one_letter_code
_entity_poly.pdbx_strand_id
1 'polypeptide(L)'
;MAVVAILTISADDANVVSRSETKGVVIDGLKLTMTGAVLQTKLEERIQWHLREVRRNYEDLQDPTRNEKKFAWPEGVLEGAIAKGEAQIEVLTLIRDHILADEVYRLGEYDLRFADLLPDEEDWDCGQFAQRSGRVEAGMHQEDTSMLGHLSDG
;
A
#
# COMPACT_ATOMS: atom_id res chain seq x y z
N MET A 1 9.12 33.14 16.41
CA MET A 1 9.24 32.08 17.44
C MET A 1 9.34 30.76 16.69
N ALA A 2 10.47 30.05 16.78
CA ALA A 2 10.63 28.75 16.15
C ALA A 2 10.24 27.67 17.17
N VAL A 3 9.29 26.81 16.81
CA VAL A 3 8.91 25.63 17.61
C VAL A 3 9.80 24.49 17.13
N VAL A 4 10.75 24.08 17.98
CA VAL A 4 11.57 22.89 17.74
C VAL A 4 10.79 21.69 18.24
N ALA A 5 10.23 20.90 17.33
CA ALA A 5 9.64 19.62 17.66
C ALA A 5 10.77 18.60 17.84
N ILE A 6 11.04 18.21 19.09
CA ILE A 6 12.00 17.14 19.40
C ILE A 6 11.25 15.82 19.23
N LEU A 7 11.48 15.13 18.11
CA LEU A 7 11.05 13.75 17.93
C LEU A 7 11.93 12.86 18.81
N THR A 8 11.35 12.36 19.90
CA THR A 8 12.02 11.42 20.81
C THR A 8 12.15 10.07 20.12
N ILE A 9 13.37 9.71 19.72
CA ILE A 9 13.72 8.35 19.30
C ILE A 9 13.53 7.44 20.53
N SER A 10 12.62 6.47 20.42
CA SER A 10 12.38 5.50 21.48
C SER A 10 13.57 4.54 21.58
N ALA A 11 13.92 4.10 22.79
CA ALA A 11 15.05 3.21 23.02
C ALA A 11 14.93 1.85 22.31
N ASP A 12 13.74 1.50 21.79
CA ASP A 12 13.47 0.29 21.02
C ASP A 12 13.90 0.37 19.53
N ASP A 13 14.44 1.50 19.08
CA ASP A 13 14.90 1.68 17.69
C ASP A 13 16.31 1.15 17.41
N ALA A 14 16.94 0.47 18.38
CA ALA A 14 18.20 -0.22 18.15
C ALA A 14 18.05 -1.28 17.03
N ASN A 15 18.98 -1.25 16.08
CA ASN A 15 19.00 -2.11 14.91
C ASN A 15 19.36 -3.55 15.33
N VAL A 16 18.37 -4.41 15.58
CA VAL A 16 18.60 -5.81 15.99
C VAL A 16 18.91 -6.66 14.75
N VAL A 17 20.18 -6.66 14.32
CA VAL A 17 20.73 -7.79 13.55
C VAL A 17 21.42 -8.72 14.56
N SER A 18 20.61 -9.51 15.25
CA SER A 18 21.13 -10.59 16.12
C SER A 18 20.91 -11.92 15.39
N ARG A 19 22.00 -12.55 14.94
CA ARG A 19 22.00 -14.02 14.76
C ARG A 19 21.81 -14.61 16.16
N SER A 20 20.57 -14.91 16.53
CA SER A 20 20.26 -15.49 17.84
C SER A 20 19.96 -16.98 17.69
N GLU A 21 20.95 -17.81 18.01
CA GLU A 21 20.70 -19.12 18.60
C GLU A 21 20.31 -18.89 20.06
N THR A 22 19.04 -18.57 20.36
CA THR A 22 18.33 -18.88 21.63
C THR A 22 16.99 -18.14 21.74
N LYS A 23 15.99 -18.88 22.25
CA LYS A 23 14.73 -18.45 22.88
C LYS A 23 13.98 -17.26 22.26
N GLY A 24 13.00 -17.59 21.42
CA GLY A 24 11.74 -16.86 21.27
C GLY A 24 11.88 -15.35 21.06
N VAL A 25 12.67 -14.92 20.07
CA VAL A 25 12.65 -13.53 19.62
C VAL A 25 11.28 -13.27 18.99
N VAL A 26 10.44 -12.50 19.68
CA VAL A 26 9.22 -11.97 19.11
C VAL A 26 9.62 -10.89 18.12
N ILE A 27 9.32 -11.10 16.85
CA ILE A 27 9.62 -10.13 15.80
C ILE A 27 8.63 -8.97 15.97
N ASP A 28 9.16 -7.79 16.31
CA ASP A 28 8.42 -6.54 16.45
C ASP A 28 8.03 -5.96 15.08
N GLY A 29 7.11 -6.67 14.41
CA GLY A 29 6.53 -6.30 13.12
C GLY A 29 7.52 -6.15 11.96
N LEU A 30 7.00 -5.72 10.81
CA LEU A 30 7.82 -5.31 9.67
C LEU A 30 8.06 -3.79 9.78
N LYS A 31 9.32 -3.37 9.82
CA LYS A 31 9.72 -1.95 9.80
C LYS A 31 10.43 -1.63 8.49
N LEU A 32 10.05 -0.54 7.84
CA LEU A 32 10.68 -0.09 6.60
C LEU A 32 11.74 0.96 6.93
N THR A 33 12.92 0.81 6.32
CA THR A 33 14.02 1.78 6.46
C THR A 33 14.25 2.43 5.12
N MET A 34 14.22 3.76 5.06
CA MET A 34 14.45 4.54 3.84
C MET A 34 15.09 5.89 4.15
N THR A 35 15.70 6.52 3.16
CA THR A 35 16.23 7.88 3.32
C THR A 35 15.08 8.89 3.34
N GLY A 36 15.32 10.06 3.95
CA GLY A 36 14.36 11.15 3.96
C GLY A 36 13.99 11.60 2.56
N ALA A 37 14.92 11.60 1.61
CA ALA A 37 14.64 11.91 0.21
C ALA A 37 13.61 10.95 -0.42
N VAL A 38 13.73 9.64 -0.13
CA VAL A 38 12.76 8.64 -0.59
C VAL A 38 11.41 8.86 0.09
N LEU A 39 11.41 9.14 1.39
CA LEU A 39 10.18 9.41 2.14
C LEU A 39 9.45 10.67 1.64
N GLN A 40 10.18 11.76 1.38
CA GLN A 40 9.62 12.97 0.77
C GLN A 40 8.97 12.69 -0.58
N THR A 41 9.64 11.89 -1.42
CA THR A 41 9.09 11.48 -2.73
C THR A 41 7.79 10.70 -2.55
N LYS A 42 7.74 9.76 -1.60
CA LYS A 42 6.53 8.97 -1.32
C LYS A 42 5.38 9.82 -0.79
N LEU A 43 5.67 10.74 0.11
CA LEU A 43 4.68 11.70 0.62
C LEU A 43 4.16 12.61 -0.50
N GLU A 44 5.03 13.08 -1.38
CA GLU A 44 4.63 13.86 -2.55
C GLU A 44 3.68 13.08 -3.47
N GLU A 45 4.01 11.83 -3.79
CA GLU A 45 3.14 10.96 -4.58
C GLU A 45 1.74 10.83 -3.97
N ARG A 46 1.66 10.66 -2.64
CA ARG A 46 0.37 10.53 -1.93
C ARG A 46 -0.37 11.87 -1.84
N ILE A 47 0.31 12.99 -1.62
CA ILE A 47 -0.28 14.34 -1.69
C ILE A 47 -0.93 14.56 -3.07
N GLN A 48 -0.22 14.22 -4.14
CA GLN A 48 -0.75 14.35 -5.50
C GLN A 48 -1.95 13.44 -5.76
N TRP A 49 -1.99 12.26 -5.14
CA TRP A 49 -3.18 11.39 -5.18
C TRP A 49 -4.38 12.04 -4.51
N HIS A 50 -4.22 12.55 -3.28
CA HIS A 50 -5.30 13.25 -2.56
C HIS A 50 -5.79 14.48 -3.32
N LEU A 51 -4.88 15.27 -3.91
CA LEU A 51 -5.25 16.43 -4.72
C LEU A 51 -6.15 16.05 -5.91
N ARG A 52 -5.85 14.93 -6.57
CA ARG A 52 -6.68 14.42 -7.68
C ARG A 52 -8.05 13.95 -7.19
N GLU A 53 -8.10 13.24 -6.07
CA GLU A 53 -9.37 12.75 -5.51
C GLU A 53 -10.26 13.89 -4.99
N VAL A 54 -9.69 14.87 -4.29
CA VAL A 54 -10.41 16.08 -3.86
C VAL A 54 -10.97 16.82 -5.08
N ARG A 55 -10.15 17.04 -6.12
CA ARG A 55 -10.59 17.66 -7.36
C ARG A 55 -11.74 16.88 -8.01
N ARG A 56 -11.61 15.56 -8.08
CA ARG A 56 -12.66 14.69 -8.64
C ARG A 56 -13.95 14.81 -7.84
N ASN A 57 -13.88 14.85 -6.52
CA ASN A 57 -15.05 15.01 -5.66
C ASN A 57 -15.69 16.40 -5.83
N TYR A 58 -14.91 17.47 -6.02
CA TYR A 58 -15.44 18.79 -6.37
C TYR A 58 -16.18 18.79 -7.71
N GLU A 59 -15.60 18.16 -8.73
CA GLU A 59 -16.23 18.02 -10.04
C GLU A 59 -17.52 17.18 -9.96
N ASP A 60 -17.52 16.09 -9.18
CA ASP A 60 -18.70 15.25 -8.94
C ASP A 60 -19.78 15.98 -8.11
N LEU A 61 -19.41 16.94 -7.25
CA LEU A 61 -20.34 17.79 -6.51
C LEU A 61 -21.02 18.83 -7.42
N GLN A 62 -20.27 19.37 -8.39
CA GLN A 62 -20.79 20.34 -9.37
C GLN A 62 -21.67 19.69 -10.43
N ASP A 63 -21.34 18.46 -10.83
CA ASP A 63 -22.13 17.63 -11.75
C ASP A 63 -22.32 16.20 -11.19
N PRO A 64 -23.36 15.99 -10.38
CA PRO A 64 -23.65 14.68 -9.79
C PRO A 64 -23.95 13.57 -10.81
N THR A 65 -24.30 13.93 -12.06
CA THR A 65 -24.61 12.95 -13.11
C THR A 65 -23.35 12.36 -13.75
N ARG A 66 -22.19 12.98 -13.53
CA ARG A 66 -20.88 12.51 -14.00
C ARG A 66 -20.48 11.15 -13.44
N ASN A 67 -20.99 10.81 -12.25
CA ASN A 67 -20.61 9.59 -11.54
C ASN A 67 -21.84 8.89 -10.96
N GLU A 68 -22.46 8.01 -11.76
CA GLU A 68 -23.66 7.24 -11.40
C GLU A 68 -23.53 6.47 -10.07
N LYS A 69 -22.32 6.01 -9.72
CA LYS A 69 -22.07 5.33 -8.44
C LYS A 69 -22.12 6.27 -7.24
N LYS A 70 -21.65 7.51 -7.41
CA LYS A 70 -21.66 8.54 -6.35
C LYS A 70 -22.95 9.36 -6.33
N PHE A 71 -23.75 9.31 -7.39
CA PHE A 71 -25.09 9.91 -7.43
C PHE A 71 -26.01 9.37 -6.32
N ALA A 72 -25.79 8.14 -5.87
CA ALA A 72 -26.53 7.52 -4.78
C ALA A 72 -25.98 7.84 -3.37
N TRP A 73 -24.94 8.67 -3.26
CA TRP A 73 -24.38 9.02 -1.96
C TRP A 73 -25.33 9.95 -1.19
N PRO A 74 -25.45 9.77 0.14
CA PRO A 74 -26.15 10.72 0.98
C PRO A 74 -25.62 12.16 0.83
N GLU A 75 -26.49 13.14 1.07
CA GLU A 75 -26.12 14.56 1.11
C GLU A 75 -24.98 14.80 2.12
N GLY A 76 -24.01 15.64 1.76
CA GLY A 76 -22.87 15.96 2.62
C GLY A 76 -21.70 14.97 2.57
N VAL A 77 -21.86 13.80 1.93
CA VAL A 77 -20.78 12.80 1.87
C VAL A 77 -19.61 13.29 0.99
N LEU A 78 -19.91 13.93 -0.14
CA LEU A 78 -18.88 14.48 -1.02
C LEU A 78 -18.13 15.64 -0.35
N GLU A 79 -18.86 16.54 0.30
CA GLU A 79 -18.30 17.67 1.06
C GLU A 79 -17.42 17.17 2.22
N GLY A 80 -17.87 16.14 2.94
CA GLY A 80 -17.08 15.49 3.97
C GLY A 80 -15.82 14.82 3.43
N ALA A 81 -15.90 14.15 2.28
CA ALA A 81 -14.75 13.54 1.61
C ALA A 81 -13.75 14.58 1.12
N ILE A 82 -14.23 15.71 0.59
CA ILE A 82 -13.41 16.87 0.20
C ILE A 82 -12.67 17.42 1.42
N ALA A 83 -13.40 17.77 2.48
CA ALA A 83 -12.81 18.36 3.69
C ALA A 83 -11.78 17.43 4.34
N LYS A 84 -12.06 16.12 4.36
CA LYS A 84 -11.10 15.11 4.84
C LYS A 84 -9.85 15.06 3.96
N GLY A 85 -10.00 15.06 2.63
CA GLY A 85 -8.87 15.04 1.70
C GLY A 85 -8.00 16.29 1.81
N GLU A 86 -8.61 17.47 1.95
CA GLU A 86 -7.90 18.74 2.16
C GLU A 86 -7.08 18.73 3.46
N ALA A 87 -7.67 18.27 4.56
CA ALA A 87 -6.97 18.12 5.83
C ALA A 87 -5.79 17.13 5.73
N GLN A 88 -5.97 16.02 5.00
CA GLN A 88 -4.90 15.04 4.80
C GLN A 88 -3.75 15.63 3.98
N ILE A 89 -4.04 16.40 2.92
CA ILE A 89 -3.02 17.10 2.12
C ILE A 89 -2.20 18.04 3.00
N GLU A 90 -2.85 18.82 3.87
CA GLU A 90 -2.17 19.75 4.77
C GLU A 90 -1.22 19.03 5.72
N VAL A 91 -1.69 17.95 6.38
CA VAL A 91 -0.87 17.15 7.29
C VAL A 91 0.32 16.52 6.58
N LEU A 92 0.11 15.89 5.43
CA LEU A 92 1.20 15.24 4.68
C LEU A 92 2.22 16.26 4.16
N THR A 93 1.75 17.44 3.74
CA THR A 93 2.63 18.55 3.33
C THR A 93 3.50 19.00 4.48
N LEU A 94 2.90 19.18 5.67
CA LEU A 94 3.63 19.54 6.87
C LEU A 94 4.74 18.53 7.19
N ILE A 95 4.44 17.23 7.14
CA ILE A 95 5.41 16.17 7.41
C ILE A 95 6.54 16.20 6.36
N ARG A 96 6.19 16.24 5.07
CA ARG A 96 7.15 16.26 3.95
C ARG A 96 8.17 17.40 4.10
N ASP A 97 7.68 18.59 4.43
CA ASP A 97 8.50 19.81 4.53
C ASP A 97 9.45 19.80 5.74
N HIS A 98 9.23 18.90 6.70
CA HIS A 98 10.04 18.77 7.92
C HIS A 98 10.93 17.52 7.93
N ILE A 99 10.93 16.72 6.85
CA ILE A 99 11.85 15.59 6.70
C ILE A 99 13.20 16.09 6.19
N LEU A 100 14.28 15.59 6.79
CA LEU A 100 15.65 15.86 6.35
C LEU A 100 16.07 14.83 5.29
N ALA A 101 16.41 15.29 4.09
CA ALA A 101 16.64 14.42 2.94
C ALA A 101 17.77 13.39 3.15
N ASP A 102 18.83 13.79 3.85
CA ASP A 102 20.05 13.00 4.04
C ASP A 102 19.98 12.06 5.25
N GLU A 103 18.91 12.11 6.04
CA GLU A 103 18.72 11.24 7.21
C GLU A 103 18.03 9.93 6.83
N VAL A 104 18.22 8.90 7.66
CA VAL A 104 17.58 7.59 7.48
C VAL A 104 16.46 7.43 8.51
N TYR A 105 15.25 7.18 8.01
CA TYR A 105 14.05 7.00 8.81
C TYR A 105 13.66 5.52 8.86
N ARG A 106 13.27 5.07 10.06
CA ARG A 106 12.69 3.76 10.30
C ARG A 106 11.20 3.95 10.59
N LEU A 107 10.35 3.41 9.73
CA LEU A 107 8.90 3.56 9.82
C LEU A 107 8.28 2.23 10.21
N GLY A 108 7.49 2.24 11.28
CA GLY A 108 6.62 1.14 11.67
C GLY A 108 5.29 1.19 10.94
N GLU A 109 4.46 0.18 11.19
CA GLU A 109 3.11 0.10 10.61
C GLU A 109 2.25 1.33 10.94
N TYR A 110 2.34 1.82 12.18
CA TYR A 110 1.60 3.01 12.60
C TYR A 110 2.00 4.25 11.79
N ASP A 111 3.30 4.46 11.56
CA ASP A 111 3.80 5.58 10.78
C ASP A 111 3.33 5.50 9.33
N LEU A 112 3.36 4.28 8.75
CA LEU A 112 2.89 4.04 7.40
C LEU A 112 1.38 4.27 7.25
N ARG A 113 0.57 3.86 8.24
CA ARG A 113 -0.86 4.14 8.27
C ARG A 113 -1.14 5.63 8.43
N PHE A 114 -0.44 6.29 9.34
CA PHE A 114 -0.61 7.72 9.61
C PHE A 114 -0.24 8.58 8.40
N ALA A 115 0.87 8.25 7.74
CA ALA A 115 1.31 8.90 6.50
C ALA A 115 0.52 8.44 5.26
N ASP A 116 -0.46 7.54 5.44
CA ASP A 116 -1.31 7.02 4.38
C ASP A 116 -0.49 6.42 3.21
N LEU A 117 0.60 5.73 3.57
CA LEU A 117 1.55 5.10 2.66
C LEU A 117 1.29 3.61 2.44
N LEU A 118 0.30 3.05 3.15
CA LEU A 118 -0.18 1.71 2.87
C LEU A 118 -1.15 1.76 1.67
N PRO A 119 -1.15 0.73 0.81
CA PRO A 119 -2.14 0.62 -0.24
C PRO A 119 -3.55 0.54 0.36
N ASP A 120 -4.53 1.12 -0.33
CA ASP A 120 -5.93 1.11 0.09
C ASP A 120 -6.40 -0.35 0.18
N GLU A 121 -7.27 -0.68 1.15
CA GLU A 121 -7.72 -2.07 1.38
C GLU A 121 -8.37 -2.71 0.13
N GLU A 122 -8.94 -1.88 -0.75
CA GLU A 122 -9.56 -2.32 -2.02
C GLU A 122 -8.54 -2.78 -3.08
N ASP A 123 -7.26 -2.42 -2.96
CA ASP A 123 -6.18 -2.86 -3.86
C ASP A 123 -5.66 -4.28 -3.54
N TRP A 124 -6.06 -4.83 -2.38
CA TRP A 124 -5.71 -6.20 -1.98
C TRP A 124 -6.67 -7.22 -2.61
N ASP A 125 -6.72 -7.27 -3.94
CA ASP A 125 -7.31 -8.41 -4.64
C ASP A 125 -6.39 -9.64 -4.44
N CYS A 126 -6.55 -10.32 -3.31
CA CYS A 126 -5.92 -11.60 -2.98
C CYS A 126 -6.14 -12.67 -4.07
N GLY A 127 -7.03 -12.44 -5.05
CA GLY A 127 -7.29 -13.33 -6.19
C GLY A 127 -6.20 -13.36 -7.27
N GLN A 128 -5.33 -12.35 -7.39
CA GLN A 128 -4.39 -12.28 -8.52
C GLN A 128 -3.06 -13.02 -8.29
N PHE A 129 -2.62 -13.20 -7.04
CA PHE A 129 -1.39 -13.95 -6.75
C PHE A 129 -1.55 -15.46 -6.95
N ALA A 130 -2.77 -16.00 -6.85
CA ALA A 130 -3.04 -17.43 -7.08
C ALA A 130 -2.86 -17.85 -8.55
N GLN A 131 -3.03 -16.94 -9.53
CA GLN A 131 -2.97 -17.29 -10.96
C GLN A 131 -1.54 -17.37 -11.51
N ARG A 132 -0.56 -16.74 -10.86
CA ARG A 132 0.85 -16.79 -11.30
C ARG A 132 1.60 -18.05 -10.86
N SER A 133 1.07 -18.81 -9.90
CA SER A 133 1.71 -20.05 -9.43
C SER A 133 1.30 -21.32 -10.21
N GLY A 134 0.39 -21.21 -11.18
CA GLY A 134 -0.22 -22.36 -11.87
C GLY A 134 0.31 -22.67 -13.26
N ARG A 135 1.47 -22.15 -13.68
CA ARG A 135 2.02 -22.42 -15.03
C ARG A 135 3.50 -22.80 -14.98
N VAL A 136 3.79 -23.89 -14.26
CA VAL A 136 4.99 -24.70 -14.53
C VAL A 136 4.52 -25.92 -15.33
N GLU A 137 4.64 -25.79 -16.64
CA GLU A 137 4.87 -26.82 -17.65
C GLU A 137 4.34 -28.24 -17.38
N ALA A 138 3.13 -28.52 -17.89
CA ALA A 138 2.78 -29.88 -18.29
C ALA A 138 3.34 -30.16 -19.70
N GLY A 139 4.67 -30.24 -19.81
CA GLY A 139 5.34 -30.91 -20.92
C GLY A 139 5.31 -32.41 -20.70
N MET A 140 4.14 -33.05 -20.86
CA MET A 140 4.02 -34.50 -20.76
C MET A 140 4.18 -35.10 -22.15
N HIS A 141 5.36 -35.68 -22.36
CA HIS A 141 5.72 -36.56 -23.46
C HIS A 141 4.59 -37.55 -23.81
N GLN A 142 4.12 -37.51 -25.06
CA GLN A 142 3.49 -38.66 -25.69
C GLN A 142 4.62 -39.58 -26.15
N GLU A 143 4.97 -40.55 -25.33
CA GLU A 143 5.73 -41.71 -25.80
C GLU A 143 4.77 -42.82 -26.18
N ASP A 144 5.01 -43.33 -27.38
CA ASP A 144 4.42 -44.50 -28.00
C ASP A 144 4.27 -45.66 -27.02
N THR A 145 3.06 -46.20 -26.93
CA THR A 145 2.88 -47.61 -26.59
C THR A 145 2.05 -48.28 -27.67
N SER A 146 2.81 -48.88 -28.59
CA SER A 146 2.35 -49.85 -29.56
C SER A 146 1.73 -51.09 -28.87
N MET A 147 0.75 -51.67 -29.58
CA MET A 147 0.49 -53.11 -29.69
C MET A 147 -0.25 -53.83 -28.55
N LEU A 148 -1.39 -54.43 -28.96
CA LEU A 148 -2.14 -55.62 -28.49
C LEU A 148 -3.59 -55.22 -28.16
N GLY A 149 -4.64 -55.79 -28.72
CA GLY A 149 -4.79 -56.93 -29.61
C GLY A 149 -6.24 -57.43 -29.44
N HIS A 150 -6.86 -57.80 -30.56
CA HIS A 150 -7.85 -58.88 -30.68
C HIS A 150 -9.31 -58.75 -30.17
N LEU A 151 -10.19 -59.22 -31.07
CA LEU A 151 -11.45 -59.99 -30.91
C LEU A 151 -12.73 -59.15 -30.73
N SER A 152 -13.60 -59.13 -31.76
CA SER A 152 -14.76 -60.06 -31.95
C SER A 152 -15.92 -59.68 -31.02
N ASP A 153 -17.20 -59.64 -31.37
CA ASP A 153 -18.02 -60.23 -32.43
C ASP A 153 -19.36 -59.45 -32.48
N GLY A 154 -20.14 -59.65 -33.54
CA GLY A 154 -21.61 -59.56 -33.49
C GLY A 154 -22.24 -58.65 -34.52
#